data_AF-A0A2U2S0X7-F1
#
_entry.id   AF-A0A2U2S0X7-F1
#
_cell.length_a   1.000
_cell.length_b   1.000
_cell.length_c   1.000
_cell.angle_alpha   90.00
_cell.angle_beta   90.00
_cell.angle_gamma   90.00
#
_symmetry.space_group_name_H-M   'P 1'
#
loop_
_entity.id
_entity.type
_entity.pdbx_description
1 polymer ?
#
loop_
_entity_poly.entity_id
_entity_poly.type
_entity_poly.pdbx_seq_one_letter_code
_entity_poly.pdbx_strand_id
1 'polypeptide(L)'
;MNTHIHSTSSSTMTPENDRSTHYLPKLYTRNIPWGIFAVAALLAASVGGLGIAYGDMELKVLAFAGIIGFVIVMAIYQKPELGAYLLTIMVFTNASDLMTTQGLPSINKPLVAVIGVSIIANYFLQTGKFKLPQMGRAEWTLLLFYGVIVSSSLVSSDLGDALNVIIDVTKDILIGIIIFVTLDTREKWETCLRVFLATMTIVGGLGVVKMMSGTEQTFLGLAQLSIIGQLDASGTLRYGGPIGESNMWGQVLAASVPLALYQLRYEKNGRRRLLALLASLVLLLAVIFTNSRGAFLAMGLILPLVALEMKIRPVQMMVGALVIISMFILLPSNYTERLFSLRAVFQTNDEYALYQDSSFVSRNNQMKAGMAMFWDHPFLGVGFGNYSNHYWKYASELGLVNSTYRASAQGRKNPHSLYVEILSEMGLAGFLTFAFFFFSLFASLWRSYKKYDEYHIHTSWTSWTVALIFSLTTFLISGMFLHGLLFRYIWVLIGFAMSAVAINREILQAMYQKNQIQWQG
;
A
#
# COMPACT_ATOMS: atom_id res chain seq x y z
N MET A 1 -61.01 38.56 -6.88
CA MET A 1 -60.31 39.26 -5.79
C MET A 1 -60.34 38.34 -4.58
N ASN A 2 -59.18 38.13 -3.96
CA ASN A 2 -58.88 37.36 -2.74
C ASN A 2 -58.62 35.85 -2.85
N THR A 3 -57.32 35.61 -2.95
CA THR A 3 -56.48 34.47 -2.59
C THR A 3 -56.73 33.91 -1.18
N HIS A 4 -56.76 32.58 -1.04
CA HIS A 4 -56.39 31.89 0.20
C HIS A 4 -55.37 30.79 -0.10
N ILE A 5 -54.15 31.03 0.33
CA ILE A 5 -53.03 30.09 0.38
C ILE A 5 -53.17 29.32 1.70
N HIS A 6 -53.44 28.03 1.65
CA HIS A 6 -53.32 27.16 2.82
C HIS A 6 -51.86 26.71 2.96
N SER A 7 -51.23 27.17 4.04
CA SER A 7 -49.92 26.78 4.51
C SER A 7 -49.91 25.32 4.95
N THR A 8 -49.18 24.45 4.24
CA THR A 8 -48.77 23.15 4.78
C THR A 8 -47.63 23.37 5.76
N SER A 9 -47.92 23.16 7.04
CA SER A 9 -46.95 23.15 8.13
C SER A 9 -45.85 22.12 7.87
N SER A 10 -44.61 22.59 7.77
CA SER A 10 -43.41 21.78 7.86
C SER A 10 -43.34 21.15 9.25
N SER A 11 -43.63 19.87 9.36
CA SER A 11 -43.33 19.10 10.56
C SER A 11 -41.80 18.97 10.68
N THR A 12 -41.23 19.68 11.65
CA THR A 12 -39.85 19.54 12.11
C THR A 12 -39.63 18.10 12.60
N MET A 13 -39.03 17.26 11.76
CA MET A 13 -38.47 15.98 12.18
C MET A 13 -37.39 16.24 13.24
N THR A 14 -37.57 15.68 14.42
CA THR A 14 -36.62 15.74 15.53
C THR A 14 -35.36 14.90 15.21
N PRO A 15 -34.18 15.24 15.75
CA PRO A 15 -32.89 14.62 15.37
C PRO A 15 -32.62 13.24 15.99
N GLU A 16 -33.64 12.53 16.48
CA GLU A 16 -33.45 11.35 17.32
C GLU A 16 -33.37 10.00 16.59
N ASN A 17 -33.72 9.95 15.30
CA ASN A 17 -33.76 8.68 14.55
C ASN A 17 -32.54 8.37 13.66
N ASP A 18 -31.53 9.24 13.58
CA ASP A 18 -30.36 9.08 12.68
C ASP A 18 -29.18 8.30 13.32
N ARG A 19 -29.45 7.42 14.29
CA ARG A 19 -28.41 6.87 15.19
C ARG A 19 -27.98 5.41 14.93
N SER A 20 -28.33 4.76 13.81
CA SER A 20 -28.03 3.32 13.63
C SER A 20 -27.45 2.85 12.28
N THR A 21 -27.12 3.74 11.33
CA THR A 21 -26.79 3.32 9.94
C THR A 21 -25.34 3.50 9.51
N HIS A 22 -24.47 4.08 10.34
CA HIS A 22 -23.05 4.24 9.96
C HIS A 22 -22.22 2.99 10.26
N TYR A 23 -21.56 2.48 9.22
CA TYR A 23 -20.67 1.31 9.28
C TYR A 23 -19.30 1.69 9.86
N LEU A 24 -18.83 2.90 9.54
CA LEU A 24 -17.64 3.47 10.15
C LEU A 24 -18.01 4.39 11.32
N PRO A 25 -17.20 4.42 12.40
CA PRO A 25 -17.36 5.43 13.41
C PRO A 25 -17.15 6.81 12.77
N LYS A 26 -18.16 7.68 12.79
CA LYS A 26 -18.01 9.07 12.35
C LYS A 26 -16.90 9.71 13.18
N LEU A 27 -15.79 10.04 12.53
CA LEU A 27 -14.73 10.81 13.16
C LEU A 27 -15.07 12.29 13.06
N TYR A 28 -15.12 12.94 14.21
CA TYR A 28 -15.61 14.31 14.28
C TYR A 28 -14.47 15.28 14.02
N THR A 29 -14.68 16.15 13.05
CA THR A 29 -13.85 17.33 12.85
C THR A 29 -14.15 18.31 13.97
N ARG A 30 -13.14 18.60 14.79
CA ARG A 30 -13.28 19.54 15.90
C ARG A 30 -12.91 20.95 15.44
N ASN A 31 -13.89 21.86 15.43
CA ASN A 31 -13.63 23.31 15.37
C ASN A 31 -13.28 23.85 16.76
N ILE A 32 -12.33 23.25 17.45
CA ILE A 32 -11.81 23.87 18.67
C ILE A 32 -11.09 25.16 18.24
N PRO A 33 -11.29 26.30 18.93
CA PRO A 33 -10.60 27.53 18.59
C PRO A 33 -9.09 27.30 18.54
N TRP A 34 -8.48 27.72 17.42
CA TRP A 34 -7.03 27.63 17.23
C TRP A 34 -6.24 28.27 18.39
N GLY A 35 -6.85 29.14 19.21
CA GLY A 35 -6.25 29.72 20.40
C GLY A 35 -5.71 28.70 21.42
N ILE A 36 -6.46 27.63 21.73
CA ILE A 36 -5.99 26.60 22.70
C ILE A 36 -4.77 25.85 22.14
N PHE A 37 -4.78 25.61 20.83
CA PHE A 37 -3.71 24.96 20.11
C PHE A 37 -2.51 25.87 19.91
N ALA A 38 -2.74 27.15 19.66
CA ALA A 38 -1.70 28.17 19.56
C ALA A 38 -1.02 28.35 20.91
N VAL A 39 -1.76 28.36 22.02
CA VAL A 39 -1.20 28.39 23.38
C VAL A 39 -0.40 27.11 23.66
N ALA A 40 -0.92 25.93 23.36
CA ALA A 40 -0.19 24.68 23.55
C ALA A 40 1.06 24.58 22.65
N ALA A 41 0.97 25.04 21.40
CA ALA A 41 2.10 25.12 20.48
C ALA A 41 3.12 26.19 20.92
N LEU A 42 2.68 27.33 21.46
CA LEU A 42 3.55 28.35 22.03
C LEU A 42 4.26 27.82 23.27
N LEU A 43 3.57 27.10 24.15
CA LEU A 43 4.18 26.45 25.32
C LEU A 43 5.19 25.39 24.90
N ALA A 44 4.84 24.52 23.95
CA ALA A 44 5.75 23.54 23.37
C ALA A 44 6.96 24.22 22.70
N ALA A 45 6.73 25.28 21.91
CA ALA A 45 7.77 26.08 21.27
C ALA A 45 8.65 26.83 22.28
N SER A 46 8.11 27.25 23.42
CA SER A 46 8.87 27.90 24.50
C SER A 46 9.75 26.89 25.22
N VAL A 47 9.21 25.72 25.58
CA VAL A 47 9.95 24.63 26.22
C VAL A 47 11.01 24.06 25.28
N GLY A 48 10.66 23.79 24.02
CA GLY A 48 11.61 23.32 23.03
C GLY A 48 12.58 24.41 22.58
N GLY A 49 12.18 25.68 22.60
CA GLY A 49 13.06 26.83 22.36
C GLY A 49 14.15 26.98 23.43
N LEU A 50 13.82 26.73 24.70
CA LEU A 50 14.81 26.63 25.77
C LEU A 50 15.76 25.45 25.55
N GLY A 51 15.24 24.29 25.12
CA GLY A 51 16.05 23.14 24.73
C GLY A 51 16.97 23.43 23.53
N ILE A 52 16.51 24.19 22.54
CA ILE A 52 17.30 24.61 21.37
C ILE A 52 18.35 25.67 21.75
N ALA A 53 18.02 26.59 22.66
CA ALA A 53 18.92 27.66 23.08
C ALA A 53 20.09 27.14 23.93
N TYR A 54 19.81 26.23 24.87
CA TYR A 54 20.75 25.80 25.89
C TYR A 54 21.20 24.33 25.79
N GLY A 55 20.59 23.53 24.92
CA GLY A 55 20.92 22.12 24.72
C GLY A 55 22.13 21.88 23.82
N ASP A 56 22.72 20.69 23.94
CA ASP A 56 23.63 20.15 22.93
C ASP A 56 22.87 19.83 21.63
N MET A 57 23.60 19.56 20.53
CA MET A 57 23.00 19.39 19.21
C MET A 57 21.91 18.31 19.18
N GLU A 58 22.08 17.22 19.93
CA GLU A 58 21.07 16.16 20.06
C GLU A 58 19.80 16.67 20.75
N LEU A 59 19.93 17.40 21.87
CA LEU A 59 18.79 17.99 22.57
C LEU A 59 18.08 19.03 21.71
N LYS A 60 18.79 19.81 20.89
CA LYS A 60 18.16 20.76 19.94
C LYS A 60 17.30 20.02 18.90
N VAL A 61 17.83 18.94 18.33
CA VAL A 61 17.12 18.12 17.33
C VAL A 61 15.90 17.46 17.95
N LEU A 62 16.03 16.88 19.15
CA LEU A 62 14.94 16.25 19.87
C LEU A 62 13.86 17.26 20.28
N ALA A 63 14.24 18.45 20.76
CA ALA A 63 13.31 19.52 21.10
C ALA A 63 12.53 20.01 19.88
N PHE A 64 13.20 20.22 18.75
CA PHE A 64 12.56 20.61 17.50
C PHE A 64 11.61 19.53 16.97
N ALA A 65 12.05 18.27 16.97
CA ALA A 65 11.23 17.13 16.57
C ALA A 65 10.01 16.96 17.50
N GLY A 66 10.18 17.19 18.80
CA GLY A 66 9.11 17.16 19.79
C GLY A 66 8.03 18.22 19.54
N ILE A 67 8.44 19.45 19.22
CA ILE A 67 7.49 20.53 18.85
C ILE A 67 6.71 20.15 17.59
N ILE A 68 7.39 19.72 16.54
CA ILE A 68 6.74 19.31 15.28
C ILE A 68 5.79 18.14 15.53
N GLY A 69 6.25 17.13 16.27
CA GLY A 69 5.45 15.98 16.65
C GLY A 69 4.17 16.40 17.37
N PHE A 70 4.27 17.30 18.36
CA PHE A 70 3.13 17.82 19.09
C PHE A 70 2.13 18.57 18.19
N VAL A 71 2.61 19.43 17.29
CA VAL A 71 1.77 20.14 16.32
C VAL A 71 1.04 19.16 15.40
N ILE A 72 1.72 18.12 14.94
CA ILE A 72 1.12 17.05 14.12
C ILE A 72 0.04 16.30 14.90
N VAL A 73 0.34 15.84 16.13
CA VAL A 73 -0.64 15.15 17.00
C VAL A 73 -1.91 15.98 17.14
N MET A 74 -1.73 17.26 17.43
CA MET A 74 -2.81 18.20 17.63
C MET A 74 -3.64 18.45 16.36
N ALA A 75 -2.99 18.57 15.21
CA ALA A 75 -3.68 18.69 13.92
C ALA A 75 -4.50 17.43 13.60
N ILE A 76 -3.93 16.24 13.85
CA ILE A 76 -4.61 14.95 13.64
C ILE A 76 -5.77 14.77 14.62
N TYR A 77 -5.62 15.21 15.86
CA TYR A 77 -6.70 15.18 16.84
C TYR A 77 -7.90 16.05 16.40
N GLN A 78 -7.65 17.20 15.77
CA GLN A 78 -8.70 18.04 15.19
C GLN A 78 -9.31 17.44 13.91
N LYS A 79 -8.45 16.90 13.04
CA LYS A 79 -8.78 16.35 11.72
C LYS A 79 -8.10 15.00 11.53
N PRO A 80 -8.74 13.90 11.97
CA PRO A 80 -8.13 12.57 11.94
C PRO A 80 -7.68 12.12 10.55
N GLU A 81 -8.33 12.59 9.48
CA GLU A 81 -7.92 12.32 8.09
C GLU A 81 -6.50 12.79 7.75
N LEU A 82 -5.98 13.82 8.44
CA LEU A 82 -4.60 14.27 8.26
C LEU A 82 -3.59 13.18 8.65
N GLY A 83 -3.94 12.30 9.60
CA GLY A 83 -3.13 11.15 9.96
C GLY A 83 -3.00 10.15 8.82
N ALA A 84 -4.09 9.89 8.09
CA ALA A 84 -4.06 9.03 6.90
C ALA A 84 -3.20 9.62 5.78
N TYR A 85 -3.33 10.92 5.53
CA TYR A 85 -2.55 11.61 4.50
C TYR A 85 -1.06 11.58 4.83
N LEU A 86 -0.70 11.88 6.08
CA LEU A 86 0.68 11.84 6.54
C LEU A 86 1.25 10.41 6.49
N LEU A 87 0.52 9.40 6.97
CA LEU A 87 0.94 8.00 6.89
C LEU A 87 1.17 7.56 5.45
N THR A 88 0.27 7.92 4.54
CA THR A 88 0.42 7.64 3.11
C THR A 88 1.72 8.23 2.57
N ILE A 89 2.00 9.51 2.85
CA ILE A 89 3.24 10.17 2.42
C ILE A 89 4.46 9.44 3.03
N MET A 90 4.46 9.22 4.34
CA MET A 90 5.59 8.62 5.07
C MET A 90 5.90 7.19 4.59
N VAL A 91 4.86 6.38 4.34
CA VAL A 91 5.01 5.01 3.84
C VAL A 91 5.63 5.02 2.44
N PHE A 92 5.04 5.77 1.49
CA PHE A 92 5.47 5.74 0.09
C PHE A 92 6.75 6.52 -0.22
N THR A 93 7.16 7.45 0.64
CA THR A 93 8.48 8.08 0.59
C THR A 93 9.56 7.29 1.31
N ASN A 94 9.18 6.22 2.04
CA ASN A 94 10.08 5.46 2.92
C ASN A 94 10.80 6.34 3.97
N ALA A 95 10.26 7.51 4.30
CA ALA A 95 11.00 8.58 4.98
C ALA A 95 11.59 8.14 6.33
N SER A 96 10.87 7.34 7.12
CA SER A 96 11.36 6.85 8.41
C SER A 96 12.57 5.92 8.29
N ASP A 97 12.61 5.07 7.27
CA ASP A 97 13.72 4.15 7.07
C ASP A 97 14.93 4.93 6.52
N LEU A 98 14.68 5.90 5.64
CA LEU A 98 15.71 6.84 5.16
C LEU A 98 16.34 7.62 6.31
N MET A 99 15.55 8.10 7.27
CA MET A 99 16.07 8.73 8.49
C MET A 99 16.94 7.75 9.30
N THR A 100 16.52 6.49 9.40
CA THR A 100 17.29 5.46 10.11
C THR A 100 18.64 5.20 9.45
N THR A 101 18.71 5.19 8.11
CA THR A 101 19.99 5.07 7.39
C THR A 101 20.94 6.24 7.62
N GLN A 102 20.44 7.39 8.07
CA GLN A 102 21.23 8.57 8.42
C GLN A 102 21.60 8.62 9.92
N GLY A 103 21.30 7.56 10.68
CA GLY A 103 21.60 7.47 12.11
C GLY A 103 20.52 8.06 13.02
N LEU A 104 19.38 8.51 12.49
CA LEU A 104 18.26 9.02 13.28
C LEU A 104 17.34 7.87 13.74
N PRO A 105 16.61 8.03 14.85
CA PRO A 105 15.67 7.00 15.30
C PRO A 105 14.51 6.80 14.32
N SER A 106 14.03 5.56 14.20
CA SER A 106 12.85 5.24 13.39
C SER A 106 11.60 5.89 13.97
N ILE A 107 10.89 6.67 13.15
CA ILE A 107 9.68 7.38 13.56
C ILE A 107 8.38 6.64 13.17
N ASN A 108 8.45 5.59 12.35
CA ASN A 108 7.26 4.85 11.91
C ASN A 108 6.44 4.27 13.07
N LYS A 109 7.09 3.55 14.00
CA LYS A 109 6.40 2.93 15.16
C LYS A 109 5.77 4.01 16.07
N PRO A 110 6.51 5.04 16.52
CA PRO A 110 5.93 6.15 17.27
C PRO A 110 4.80 6.87 16.53
N LEU A 111 4.97 7.14 15.22
CA LEU A 111 3.97 7.85 14.42
C LEU A 111 2.66 7.06 14.34
N VAL A 112 2.71 5.76 14.03
CA VAL A 112 1.52 4.90 13.98
C VAL A 112 0.82 4.86 15.34
N ALA A 113 1.58 4.72 16.43
CA ALA A 113 1.03 4.72 17.78
C ALA A 113 0.35 6.05 18.13
N VAL A 114 1.01 7.18 17.87
CA VAL A 114 0.48 8.52 18.11
C VAL A 114 -0.80 8.77 17.32
N ILE A 115 -0.82 8.40 16.04
CA ILE A 115 -2.00 8.57 15.19
C ILE A 115 -3.14 7.68 15.69
N GLY A 116 -2.86 6.41 15.98
CA GLY A 116 -3.84 5.48 16.53
C GLY A 116 -4.45 5.98 17.85
N VAL A 117 -3.61 6.41 18.79
CA VAL A 117 -4.04 6.98 20.08
C VAL A 117 -4.86 8.26 19.86
N SER A 118 -4.45 9.13 18.94
CA SER A 118 -5.18 10.37 18.64
C SER A 118 -6.58 10.09 18.08
N ILE A 119 -6.72 9.06 17.24
CA ILE A 119 -8.00 8.61 16.69
C ILE A 119 -8.89 8.02 17.78
N ILE A 120 -8.33 7.14 18.63
CA ILE A 120 -9.05 6.54 19.76
C ILE A 120 -9.50 7.62 20.74
N ALA A 121 -8.64 8.58 21.05
CA ALA A 121 -8.95 9.70 21.93
C ALA A 121 -10.05 10.59 21.34
N ASN A 122 -9.97 10.93 20.03
CA ASN A 122 -11.02 11.67 19.33
C ASN A 122 -12.37 10.96 19.46
N TYR A 123 -12.39 9.64 19.29
CA TYR A 123 -13.60 8.82 19.37
C TYR A 123 -14.17 8.68 20.80
N PHE A 124 -13.32 8.34 21.78
CA PHE A 124 -13.72 8.09 23.17
C PHE A 124 -14.25 9.35 23.85
N LEU A 125 -13.54 10.47 23.70
CA LEU A 125 -13.89 11.75 24.34
C LEU A 125 -15.23 12.33 23.86
N GLN A 126 -15.86 11.75 22.84
CA GLN A 126 -17.08 12.27 22.24
C GLN A 126 -18.28 11.35 22.38
N THR A 127 -18.07 10.05 22.29
CA THR A 127 -19.13 9.06 22.47
C THR A 127 -19.33 8.68 23.93
N GLY A 128 -18.33 8.92 24.79
CA GLY A 128 -18.30 8.46 26.18
C GLY A 128 -18.35 6.94 26.34
N LYS A 129 -18.35 6.20 25.22
CA LYS A 129 -18.51 4.74 25.14
C LYS A 129 -17.74 4.24 23.92
N PHE A 130 -16.86 3.28 24.13
CA PHE A 130 -16.16 2.63 23.03
C PHE A 130 -17.13 1.70 22.28
N LYS A 131 -17.66 2.12 21.12
CA LYS A 131 -18.31 1.20 20.17
C LYS A 131 -17.35 0.83 19.06
N LEU A 132 -17.18 -0.47 18.85
CA LEU A 132 -16.41 -0.98 17.72
C LEU A 132 -17.14 -0.67 16.40
N PRO A 133 -16.41 -0.42 15.29
CA PRO A 133 -17.00 -0.36 13.96
C PRO A 133 -17.81 -1.63 13.67
N GLN A 134 -18.87 -1.53 12.89
CA GLN A 134 -19.55 -2.74 12.42
C GLN A 134 -18.65 -3.47 11.41
N MET A 135 -18.06 -4.58 11.84
CA MET A 135 -17.15 -5.36 11.02
C MET A 135 -17.93 -6.13 9.95
N GLY A 136 -17.61 -5.85 8.68
CA GLY A 136 -18.06 -6.67 7.56
C GLY A 136 -17.25 -7.95 7.40
N ARG A 137 -17.55 -8.69 6.32
CA ARG A 137 -16.88 -9.97 6.04
C ARG A 137 -15.36 -9.82 5.84
N ALA A 138 -14.92 -8.81 5.09
CA ALA A 138 -13.49 -8.62 4.81
C ALA A 138 -12.69 -8.32 6.09
N GLU A 139 -13.29 -7.53 6.99
CA GLU A 139 -12.78 -7.13 8.28
C GLU A 139 -12.60 -8.36 9.21
N TRP A 140 -13.62 -9.22 9.29
CA TRP A 140 -13.53 -10.48 10.05
C TRP A 140 -12.48 -11.45 9.49
N THR A 141 -12.40 -11.57 8.16
CA THR A 141 -11.38 -12.42 7.53
C THR A 141 -9.96 -11.90 7.72
N LEU A 142 -9.77 -10.58 7.81
CA LEU A 142 -8.49 -9.98 8.15
C LEU A 142 -8.08 -10.33 9.58
N LEU A 143 -9.00 -10.23 10.55
CA LEU A 143 -8.74 -10.62 11.93
C LEU A 143 -8.39 -12.12 12.04
N LEU A 144 -9.10 -12.97 11.28
CA LEU A 144 -8.80 -14.39 11.22
C LEU A 144 -7.38 -14.63 10.66
N PHE A 145 -7.03 -13.97 9.55
CA PHE A 145 -5.69 -14.07 8.97
C PHE A 145 -4.61 -13.60 9.96
N TYR A 146 -4.82 -12.47 10.63
CA TYR A 146 -3.93 -11.96 11.66
C TYR A 146 -3.80 -12.93 12.86
N GLY A 147 -4.90 -13.57 13.27
CA GLY A 147 -4.86 -14.62 14.30
C GLY A 147 -3.96 -15.79 13.92
N VAL A 148 -3.96 -16.18 12.64
CA VAL A 148 -3.04 -17.22 12.13
C VAL A 148 -1.60 -16.72 12.09
N ILE A 149 -1.35 -15.47 11.72
CA ILE A 149 -0.01 -14.85 11.79
C ILE A 149 0.55 -14.97 13.20
N VAL A 150 -0.21 -14.50 14.20
CA VAL A 150 0.21 -14.56 15.62
C VAL A 150 0.42 -16.01 16.06
N SER A 151 -0.52 -16.90 15.75
CA SER A 151 -0.43 -18.32 16.13
C SER A 151 0.78 -19.01 15.52
N SER A 152 1.08 -18.72 14.24
CA SER A 152 2.25 -19.24 13.54
C SER A 152 3.55 -18.64 14.10
N SER A 153 3.62 -17.34 14.37
CA SER A 153 4.80 -16.73 15.00
C SER A 153 5.16 -17.38 16.35
N LEU A 154 4.17 -17.83 17.13
CA LEU A 154 4.41 -18.53 18.40
C LEU A 154 4.96 -19.96 18.24
N VAL A 155 4.97 -20.52 17.02
CA VAL A 155 5.61 -21.81 16.71
C VAL A 155 7.13 -21.65 16.50
N SER A 156 7.64 -20.42 16.43
CA SER A 156 9.06 -20.17 16.20
C SER A 156 9.95 -20.81 17.29
N SER A 157 11.19 -21.12 16.91
CA SER A 157 12.21 -21.58 17.86
C SER A 157 12.77 -20.47 18.75
N ASP A 158 12.65 -19.20 18.33
CA ASP A 158 13.10 -18.03 19.07
C ASP A 158 11.92 -17.10 19.39
N LEU A 159 11.58 -16.99 20.68
CA LEU A 159 10.46 -16.19 21.17
C LEU A 159 10.72 -14.67 21.04
N GLY A 160 11.96 -14.23 21.14
CA GLY A 160 12.32 -12.81 20.99
C GLY A 160 12.14 -12.34 19.56
N ASP A 161 12.58 -13.15 18.59
CA ASP A 161 12.37 -12.89 17.17
C ASP A 161 10.87 -12.92 16.81
N ALA A 162 10.10 -13.88 17.37
CA ALA A 162 8.65 -13.92 17.16
C ALA A 162 7.94 -12.66 17.63
N LEU A 163 8.29 -12.14 18.81
CA LEU A 163 7.68 -10.91 19.33
C LEU A 163 7.99 -9.70 18.43
N ASN A 164 9.23 -9.59 17.94
CA ASN A 164 9.61 -8.52 17.01
C ASN A 164 8.82 -8.61 15.70
N VAL A 165 8.68 -9.82 15.14
CA VAL A 165 7.90 -10.07 13.93
C VAL A 165 6.42 -9.71 14.14
N ILE A 166 5.83 -10.12 15.27
CA ILE A 166 4.44 -9.76 15.63
C ILE A 166 4.30 -8.24 15.74
N ILE A 167 5.23 -7.54 16.40
CA ILE A 167 5.19 -6.08 16.50
C ILE A 167 5.24 -5.43 15.11
N ASP A 168 6.12 -5.90 14.24
CA ASP A 168 6.31 -5.31 12.92
C ASP A 168 5.09 -5.52 12.01
N VAL A 169 4.52 -6.72 11.96
CA VAL A 169 3.32 -7.01 11.16
C VAL A 169 2.07 -6.33 11.74
N THR A 170 1.96 -6.26 13.08
CA THR A 170 0.86 -5.54 13.75
C THR A 170 0.90 -4.07 13.36
N LYS A 171 2.08 -3.45 13.41
CA LYS A 171 2.30 -2.06 13.01
C LYS A 171 1.89 -1.84 11.54
N ASP A 172 2.24 -2.77 10.64
CA ASP A 172 1.91 -2.64 9.22
C ASP A 172 0.40 -2.80 8.96
N ILE A 173 -0.26 -3.76 9.60
CA ILE A 173 -1.73 -3.93 9.53
C ILE A 173 -2.44 -2.71 10.13
N LEU A 174 -1.93 -2.16 11.24
CA LEU A 174 -2.47 -0.97 11.88
C LEU A 174 -2.45 0.25 10.96
N ILE A 175 -1.47 0.40 10.07
CA ILE A 175 -1.47 1.45 9.04
C ILE A 175 -2.73 1.32 8.16
N GLY A 176 -3.02 0.11 7.69
CA GLY A 176 -4.22 -0.17 6.90
C GLY A 176 -5.52 0.09 7.67
N ILE A 177 -5.58 -0.30 8.94
CA ILE A 177 -6.74 -0.05 9.82
C ILE A 177 -6.94 1.45 10.07
N ILE A 178 -5.86 2.21 10.32
CA ILE A 178 -5.93 3.66 10.49
C ILE A 178 -6.52 4.30 9.24
N ILE A 179 -6.04 3.94 8.06
CA ILE A 179 -6.57 4.46 6.78
C ILE A 179 -8.04 4.07 6.61
N PHE A 180 -8.39 2.82 6.90
CA PHE A 180 -9.78 2.33 6.84
C PHE A 180 -10.72 3.15 7.74
N VAL A 181 -10.34 3.38 8.99
CA VAL A 181 -11.19 4.06 10.00
C VAL A 181 -11.27 5.57 9.75
N THR A 182 -10.20 6.18 9.25
CA THR A 182 -10.13 7.65 9.10
C THR A 182 -10.71 8.18 7.80
N LEU A 183 -10.65 7.38 6.74
CA LEU A 183 -11.26 7.72 5.45
C LEU A 183 -12.73 7.29 5.45
N ASP A 184 -13.53 7.90 6.30
CA ASP A 184 -14.96 7.57 6.50
C ASP A 184 -15.89 8.22 5.47
N THR A 185 -15.41 9.21 4.70
CA THR A 185 -16.19 9.87 3.65
C THR A 185 -15.51 9.80 2.29
N ARG A 186 -16.33 9.86 1.23
CA ARG A 186 -15.85 9.94 -0.16
C ARG A 186 -14.84 11.06 -0.38
N GLU A 187 -15.07 12.25 0.19
CA GLU A 187 -14.18 13.40 0.01
C GLU A 187 -12.81 13.18 0.64
N LYS A 188 -12.77 12.66 1.88
CA LYS A 188 -11.52 12.31 2.57
C LYS A 188 -10.77 11.23 1.78
N TRP A 189 -11.49 10.21 1.31
CA TRP A 189 -10.92 9.12 0.52
C TRP A 189 -10.31 9.61 -0.81
N GLU A 190 -11.05 10.39 -1.61
CA GLU A 190 -10.56 10.96 -2.87
C GLU A 190 -9.40 11.93 -2.66
N THR A 191 -9.36 12.64 -1.53
CA THR A 191 -8.24 13.50 -1.15
C THR A 191 -7.00 12.67 -0.81
N CYS A 192 -7.14 11.62 0.01
CA CYS A 192 -6.03 10.72 0.34
C CYS A 192 -5.47 10.03 -0.91
N LEU A 193 -6.34 9.61 -1.85
CA LEU A 193 -5.90 9.00 -3.09
C LEU A 193 -5.10 9.98 -3.97
N ARG A 194 -5.50 11.25 -4.01
CA ARG A 194 -4.75 12.30 -4.70
C ARG A 194 -3.40 12.57 -4.04
N VAL A 195 -3.34 12.57 -2.72
CA VAL A 195 -2.08 12.66 -1.96
C VAL A 195 -1.18 11.47 -2.32
N PHE A 196 -1.71 10.25 -2.28
CA PHE A 196 -1.01 9.04 -2.70
C PHE A 196 -0.44 9.15 -4.12
N LEU A 197 -1.27 9.50 -5.11
CA LEU A 197 -0.84 9.63 -6.50
C LEU A 197 0.18 10.75 -6.70
N ALA A 198 0.02 11.88 -6.00
CA ALA A 198 1.00 12.96 -6.02
C ALA A 198 2.34 12.51 -5.44
N THR A 199 2.35 11.84 -4.29
CA THR A 199 3.56 11.27 -3.68
C THR A 199 4.25 10.28 -4.62
N MET A 200 3.50 9.32 -5.17
CA MET A 200 4.04 8.33 -6.09
C MET A 200 4.60 8.96 -7.37
N THR A 201 3.92 9.98 -7.90
CA THR A 201 4.38 10.70 -9.10
C THR A 201 5.63 11.52 -8.83
N ILE A 202 5.70 12.23 -7.69
CA ILE A 202 6.87 13.03 -7.31
C ILE A 202 8.08 12.11 -7.10
N VAL A 203 7.93 11.07 -6.27
CA VAL A 203 9.03 10.14 -5.96
C VAL A 203 9.45 9.34 -7.19
N GLY A 204 8.50 8.84 -7.98
CA GLY A 204 8.77 8.18 -9.25
C GLY A 204 9.47 9.11 -10.26
N GLY A 205 9.02 10.37 -10.32
CA GLY A 205 9.58 11.41 -11.18
C GLY A 205 11.02 11.78 -10.82
N LEU A 206 11.36 11.90 -9.54
CA LEU A 206 12.75 12.08 -9.09
C LEU A 206 13.65 10.94 -9.57
N GLY A 207 13.12 9.70 -9.53
CA GLY A 207 13.75 8.53 -10.12
C GLY A 207 13.99 8.64 -11.61
N VAL A 208 12.96 9.01 -12.37
CA VAL A 208 13.05 9.21 -13.83
C VAL A 208 14.10 10.27 -14.15
N VAL A 209 14.09 11.42 -13.45
CA VAL A 209 15.09 12.48 -13.60
C VAL A 209 16.49 11.94 -13.32
N LYS A 210 16.67 11.17 -12.23
CA LYS A 210 17.96 10.55 -11.91
C LYS A 210 18.46 9.67 -13.05
N MET A 211 17.63 8.74 -13.49
CA MET A 211 18.01 7.74 -14.48
C MET A 211 18.24 8.33 -15.88
N MET A 212 17.50 9.38 -16.25
CA MET A 212 17.68 10.07 -17.54
C MET A 212 18.87 11.04 -17.55
N SER A 213 19.11 11.73 -16.44
CA SER A 213 20.23 12.70 -16.35
C SER A 213 21.57 12.05 -16.01
N GLY A 214 21.56 10.81 -15.50
CA GLY A 214 22.76 10.15 -14.99
C GLY A 214 23.35 10.82 -13.73
N THR A 215 22.56 11.63 -13.01
CA THR A 215 23.05 12.30 -11.80
C THR A 215 23.28 11.32 -10.65
N GLU A 216 24.35 11.55 -9.89
CA GLU A 216 24.62 10.82 -8.66
C GLU A 216 23.69 11.23 -7.50
N GLN A 217 23.00 12.38 -7.61
CA GLN A 217 22.10 12.84 -6.56
C GLN A 217 21.00 11.80 -6.25
N THR A 218 20.74 11.59 -4.96
CA THR A 218 19.73 10.64 -4.47
C THR A 218 18.46 11.35 -3.99
N PHE A 219 18.42 12.69 -4.03
CA PHE A 219 17.30 13.53 -3.57
C PHE A 219 16.83 13.15 -2.15
N LEU A 220 17.73 13.28 -1.17
CA LEU A 220 17.50 12.88 0.23
C LEU A 220 17.17 11.38 0.39
N GLY A 221 17.67 10.55 -0.52
CA GLY A 221 17.40 9.10 -0.53
C GLY A 221 16.08 8.71 -1.20
N LEU A 222 15.30 9.65 -1.75
CA LEU A 222 14.05 9.33 -2.44
C LEU A 222 14.25 8.64 -3.80
N ALA A 223 15.41 8.80 -4.42
CA ALA A 223 15.77 8.17 -5.68
C ALA A 223 17.13 7.46 -5.56
N GLN A 224 17.16 6.31 -4.91
CA GLN A 224 18.37 5.51 -4.78
C GLN A 224 18.47 4.46 -5.90
N LEU A 225 19.71 4.07 -6.20
CA LEU A 225 19.98 2.83 -6.92
C LEU A 225 19.86 1.65 -5.94
N SER A 226 19.92 0.42 -6.45
CA SER A 226 19.79 -0.77 -5.62
C SER A 226 20.88 -0.85 -4.55
N ILE A 227 20.50 -0.87 -3.28
CA ILE A 227 21.43 -1.01 -2.14
C ILE A 227 21.79 -2.47 -1.85
N ILE A 228 21.08 -3.41 -2.49
CA ILE A 228 21.32 -4.85 -2.36
C ILE A 228 22.02 -5.44 -3.60
N GLY A 229 22.64 -4.60 -4.43
CA GLY A 229 23.47 -5.04 -5.55
C GLY A 229 22.69 -5.60 -6.75
N GLN A 230 21.46 -5.16 -6.99
CA GLN A 230 20.70 -5.61 -8.17
C GLN A 230 21.21 -4.90 -9.42
N LEU A 231 21.91 -5.64 -10.27
CA LEU A 231 22.44 -5.14 -11.53
C LEU A 231 21.47 -5.32 -12.70
N ASP A 232 21.56 -4.44 -13.67
CA ASP A 232 20.94 -4.59 -14.99
C ASP A 232 21.83 -5.40 -15.95
N ALA A 233 21.40 -5.56 -17.20
CA ALA A 233 22.13 -6.33 -18.21
C ALA A 233 23.53 -5.76 -18.53
N SER A 234 23.72 -4.46 -18.36
CA SER A 234 25.01 -3.79 -18.53
C SER A 234 25.91 -3.82 -17.29
N GLY A 235 25.47 -4.46 -16.20
CA GLY A 235 26.23 -4.47 -14.95
C GLY A 235 26.13 -3.17 -14.15
N THR A 236 25.14 -2.32 -14.42
CA THR A 236 24.89 -1.09 -13.64
C THR A 236 23.80 -1.33 -12.60
N LEU A 237 23.86 -0.59 -11.47
CA LEU A 237 22.86 -0.74 -10.42
C LEU A 237 21.48 -0.25 -10.89
N ARG A 238 20.46 -1.09 -10.67
CA ARG A 238 19.07 -0.80 -11.03
C ARG A 238 18.47 0.28 -10.14
N TYR A 239 17.48 1.00 -10.66
CA TYR A 239 16.74 1.99 -9.86
C TYR A 239 15.94 1.31 -8.73
N GLY A 240 16.19 1.70 -7.48
CA GLY A 240 15.58 1.13 -6.27
C GLY A 240 14.55 2.04 -5.60
N GLY A 241 14.37 3.27 -6.08
CA GLY A 241 13.47 4.25 -5.47
C GLY A 241 13.87 4.62 -4.05
N PRO A 242 12.90 5.00 -3.20
CA PRO A 242 13.16 5.30 -1.79
C PRO A 242 13.43 4.05 -0.94
N ILE A 243 13.15 2.86 -1.49
CA ILE A 243 13.30 1.56 -0.80
C ILE A 243 14.73 1.04 -0.94
N GLY A 244 15.39 1.34 -2.06
CA GLY A 244 16.69 0.76 -2.40
C GLY A 244 16.59 -0.69 -2.93
N GLU A 245 15.39 -1.22 -3.15
CA GLU A 245 15.16 -2.55 -3.72
C GLU A 245 14.28 -2.43 -4.96
N SER A 246 14.88 -2.68 -6.13
CA SER A 246 14.28 -2.39 -7.43
C SER A 246 13.05 -3.23 -7.72
N ASN A 247 12.97 -4.45 -7.20
CA ASN A 247 11.81 -5.30 -7.45
C ASN A 247 10.59 -4.85 -6.63
N MET A 248 10.73 -4.62 -5.32
CA MET A 248 9.70 -4.03 -4.47
C MET A 248 9.23 -2.70 -5.02
N TRP A 249 10.16 -1.80 -5.35
CA TRP A 249 9.79 -0.49 -5.87
C TRP A 249 9.04 -0.58 -7.21
N GLY A 250 9.47 -1.48 -8.09
CA GLY A 250 8.77 -1.78 -9.34
C GLY A 250 7.35 -2.30 -9.11
N GLN A 251 7.15 -3.17 -8.11
CA GLN A 251 5.82 -3.66 -7.72
C GLN A 251 4.93 -2.54 -7.18
N VAL A 252 5.46 -1.67 -6.31
CA VAL A 252 4.71 -0.53 -5.74
C VAL A 252 4.29 0.45 -6.83
N LEU A 253 5.20 0.81 -7.74
CA LEU A 253 4.89 1.66 -8.88
C LEU A 253 3.85 1.01 -9.81
N ALA A 254 4.02 -0.27 -10.15
CA ALA A 254 3.09 -1.00 -11.01
C ALA A 254 1.68 -1.06 -10.41
N ALA A 255 1.55 -1.32 -9.10
CA ALA A 255 0.27 -1.30 -8.40
C ALA A 255 -0.37 0.11 -8.39
N SER A 256 0.43 1.17 -8.52
CA SER A 256 -0.07 2.56 -8.57
C SER A 256 -0.62 2.97 -9.94
N VAL A 257 -0.16 2.33 -11.03
CA VAL A 257 -0.52 2.71 -12.41
C VAL A 257 -2.03 2.61 -12.68
N PRO A 258 -2.76 1.53 -12.31
CA PRO A 258 -4.20 1.47 -12.51
C PRO A 258 -4.91 2.68 -11.90
N LEU A 259 -4.56 3.07 -10.67
CA LEU A 259 -5.19 4.21 -9.99
C LEU A 259 -5.01 5.52 -10.79
N ALA A 260 -3.82 5.77 -11.34
CA ALA A 260 -3.57 6.94 -12.19
C ALA A 260 -4.36 6.91 -13.52
N LEU A 261 -4.44 5.74 -14.17
CA LEU A 261 -5.19 5.56 -15.41
C LEU A 261 -6.70 5.76 -15.22
N TYR A 262 -7.26 5.24 -14.12
CA TYR A 262 -8.65 5.47 -13.77
C TYR A 262 -8.92 6.94 -13.47
N GLN A 263 -8.00 7.64 -12.78
CA GLN A 263 -8.11 9.09 -12.63
C GLN A 263 -8.13 9.80 -13.98
N LEU A 264 -7.21 9.47 -14.88
CA LEU A 264 -7.11 10.05 -16.21
C LEU A 264 -8.39 9.86 -17.05
N ARG A 265 -9.02 8.69 -16.93
CA ARG A 265 -10.22 8.33 -17.70
C ARG A 265 -11.48 9.04 -17.22
N TYR A 266 -11.66 9.16 -15.90
CA TYR A 266 -12.92 9.60 -15.30
C TYR A 266 -12.90 11.00 -14.69
N GLU A 267 -11.74 11.68 -14.68
CA GLU A 267 -11.63 13.06 -14.24
C GLU A 267 -12.23 14.04 -15.26
N LYS A 268 -13.11 14.93 -14.78
CA LYS A 268 -13.80 15.92 -15.59
C LYS A 268 -13.01 17.22 -15.71
N ASN A 269 -12.22 17.56 -14.70
CA ASN A 269 -11.43 18.79 -14.70
C ASN A 269 -10.17 18.65 -15.58
N GLY A 270 -10.05 19.47 -16.62
CA GLY A 270 -8.94 19.40 -17.58
C GLY A 270 -7.54 19.51 -16.96
N ARG A 271 -7.34 20.35 -15.94
CA ARG A 271 -6.05 20.47 -15.24
C ARG A 271 -5.72 19.19 -14.48
N ARG A 272 -6.69 18.64 -13.75
CA ARG A 272 -6.51 17.39 -12.99
C ARG A 272 -6.32 16.20 -13.92
N ARG A 273 -7.00 16.20 -15.06
CA ARG A 273 -6.83 15.20 -16.11
C ARG A 273 -5.42 15.25 -16.72
N LEU A 274 -4.87 16.43 -16.96
CA LEU A 274 -3.48 16.60 -17.38
C LEU A 274 -2.50 16.08 -16.31
N LEU A 275 -2.73 16.40 -15.04
CA LEU A 275 -1.91 15.86 -13.94
C LEU A 275 -1.98 14.34 -13.87
N ALA A 276 -3.15 13.73 -14.07
CA ALA A 276 -3.30 12.27 -14.11
C ALA A 276 -2.62 11.64 -15.34
N LEU A 277 -2.59 12.33 -16.48
CA LEU A 277 -1.83 11.90 -17.65
C LEU A 277 -0.33 11.89 -17.34
N LEU A 278 0.19 12.99 -16.81
CA LEU A 278 1.60 13.11 -16.42
C LEU A 278 1.97 12.07 -15.37
N ALA A 279 1.12 11.88 -14.35
CA ALA A 279 1.29 10.82 -13.35
C ALA A 279 1.38 9.44 -14.00
N SER A 280 0.46 9.10 -14.90
CA SER A 280 0.46 7.81 -15.59
C SER A 280 1.76 7.59 -16.39
N LEU A 281 2.22 8.61 -17.12
CA LEU A 281 3.46 8.53 -17.92
C LEU A 281 4.70 8.40 -17.02
N VAL A 282 4.79 9.19 -15.95
CA VAL A 282 5.90 9.14 -15.00
C VAL A 282 5.96 7.80 -14.29
N LEU A 283 4.82 7.28 -13.82
CA LEU A 283 4.76 5.97 -13.16
C LEU A 283 5.16 4.84 -14.11
N LEU A 284 4.68 4.84 -15.36
CA LEU A 284 5.08 3.86 -16.37
C LEU A 284 6.59 3.91 -16.65
N LEU A 285 7.15 5.11 -16.86
CA LEU A 285 8.59 5.28 -17.04
C LEU A 285 9.40 4.80 -15.83
N ALA A 286 8.96 5.16 -14.62
CA ALA A 286 9.61 4.74 -13.39
C ALA A 286 9.59 3.21 -13.23
N VAL A 287 8.48 2.54 -13.59
CA VAL A 287 8.39 1.07 -13.63
C VAL A 287 9.47 0.52 -14.57
N ILE A 288 9.63 1.09 -15.76
CA ILE A 288 10.64 0.63 -16.73
C ILE A 288 12.05 0.75 -16.15
N PHE A 289 12.39 1.87 -15.52
CA PHE A 289 13.71 2.06 -14.90
C PHE A 289 14.01 1.11 -13.74
N THR A 290 12.99 0.61 -13.03
CA THR A 290 13.22 -0.42 -12.00
C THR A 290 13.78 -1.72 -12.59
N ASN A 291 13.56 -1.95 -13.88
CA ASN A 291 14.04 -3.12 -14.60
C ASN A 291 13.58 -4.44 -13.93
N SER A 292 12.37 -4.42 -13.33
CA SER A 292 11.78 -5.52 -12.57
C SER A 292 10.93 -6.42 -13.47
N ARG A 293 11.42 -7.64 -13.76
CA ARG A 293 10.70 -8.63 -14.58
C ARG A 293 9.30 -8.92 -14.03
N GLY A 294 9.15 -9.06 -12.71
CA GLY A 294 7.87 -9.31 -12.07
C GLY A 294 6.88 -8.14 -12.24
N ALA A 295 7.37 -6.90 -12.18
CA ALA A 295 6.54 -5.73 -12.45
C ALA A 295 6.11 -5.65 -13.92
N PHE A 296 7.01 -5.98 -14.87
CA PHE A 296 6.67 -5.99 -16.30
C PHE A 296 5.64 -7.06 -16.65
N LEU A 297 5.78 -8.27 -16.10
CA LEU A 297 4.81 -9.35 -16.31
C LEU A 297 3.44 -8.96 -15.73
N ALA A 298 3.40 -8.41 -14.52
CA ALA A 298 2.16 -7.94 -13.92
C ALA A 298 1.50 -6.83 -14.75
N MET A 299 2.28 -5.84 -15.22
CA MET A 299 1.78 -4.76 -16.08
C MET A 299 1.32 -5.25 -17.46
N GLY A 300 2.05 -6.21 -18.05
CA GLY A 300 1.70 -6.83 -19.33
C GLY A 300 0.37 -7.58 -19.29
N LEU A 301 0.02 -8.15 -18.13
CA LEU A 301 -1.29 -8.78 -17.90
C LEU A 301 -2.38 -7.75 -17.53
N ILE A 302 -2.07 -6.79 -16.66
CA ILE A 302 -3.07 -5.89 -16.09
C ILE A 302 -3.47 -4.76 -17.04
N LEU A 303 -2.55 -4.18 -17.81
CA LEU A 303 -2.88 -3.07 -18.71
C LEU A 303 -3.91 -3.44 -19.79
N PRO A 304 -3.83 -4.62 -20.46
CA PRO A 304 -4.89 -5.07 -21.36
C PRO A 304 -6.23 -5.24 -20.67
N LEU A 305 -6.26 -5.82 -19.45
CA LEU A 305 -7.50 -6.01 -18.69
C LEU A 305 -8.14 -4.67 -18.29
N VAL A 306 -7.32 -3.71 -17.86
CA VAL A 306 -7.76 -2.33 -17.59
C VAL A 306 -8.33 -1.68 -18.85
N ALA A 307 -7.65 -1.81 -19.98
CA ALA A 307 -8.12 -1.24 -21.26
C ALA A 307 -9.46 -1.86 -21.71
N LEU A 308 -9.62 -3.17 -21.54
CA LEU A 308 -10.86 -3.89 -21.83
C LEU A 308 -12.01 -3.44 -20.92
N GLU A 309 -11.77 -3.33 -19.60
CA GLU A 309 -12.78 -2.87 -18.65
C GLU A 309 -13.23 -1.43 -18.95
N MET A 310 -12.27 -0.55 -19.24
CA MET A 310 -12.54 0.84 -19.62
C MET A 310 -13.17 1.01 -21.01
N LYS A 311 -13.36 -0.10 -21.74
CA LYS A 311 -13.88 -0.15 -23.12
C LYS A 311 -13.09 0.77 -24.07
N ILE A 312 -11.77 0.77 -23.94
CA ILE A 312 -10.85 1.55 -24.78
C ILE A 312 -10.92 1.00 -26.21
N ARG A 313 -10.98 1.89 -27.21
CA ARG A 313 -11.05 1.47 -28.62
C ARG A 313 -9.74 0.78 -29.04
N PRO A 314 -9.75 -0.22 -29.95
CA PRO A 314 -8.52 -0.89 -30.38
C PRO A 314 -7.42 0.06 -30.88
N VAL A 315 -7.79 1.11 -31.61
CA VAL A 315 -6.85 2.16 -32.06
C VAL A 315 -6.16 2.87 -30.88
N GLN A 316 -6.89 3.15 -29.79
CA GLN A 316 -6.33 3.75 -28.59
C GLN A 316 -5.41 2.77 -27.84
N MET A 317 -5.72 1.47 -27.87
CA MET A 317 -4.82 0.44 -27.35
C MET A 317 -3.53 0.37 -28.16
N MET A 318 -3.61 0.47 -29.49
CA MET A 318 -2.44 0.55 -30.37
C MET A 318 -1.60 1.79 -30.06
N VAL A 319 -2.22 2.96 -29.90
CA VAL A 319 -1.52 4.19 -29.51
C VAL A 319 -0.85 4.03 -28.13
N GLY A 320 -1.56 3.45 -27.16
CA GLY A 320 -0.99 3.17 -25.84
C GLY A 320 0.20 2.21 -25.91
N ALA A 321 0.11 1.14 -26.71
CA ALA A 321 1.19 0.21 -26.95
C ALA A 321 2.39 0.89 -27.64
N LEU A 322 2.13 1.74 -28.64
CA LEU A 322 3.16 2.53 -29.31
C LEU A 322 3.86 3.48 -28.33
N VAL A 323 3.12 4.17 -27.45
CA VAL A 323 3.71 5.02 -26.41
C VAL A 323 4.63 4.21 -25.49
N ILE A 324 4.18 3.04 -25.03
CA ILE A 324 5.01 2.16 -24.18
C ILE A 324 6.26 1.71 -24.96
N ILE A 325 6.12 1.26 -26.21
CA ILE A 325 7.25 0.86 -27.06
C ILE A 325 8.22 2.02 -27.28
N SER A 326 7.71 3.22 -27.58
CA SER A 326 8.53 4.43 -27.73
C SER A 326 9.29 4.76 -26.44
N MET A 327 8.67 4.58 -25.27
CA MET A 327 9.38 4.73 -24.00
C MET A 327 10.57 3.77 -23.91
N PHE A 328 10.44 2.51 -24.36
CA PHE A 328 11.56 1.56 -24.38
C PHE A 328 12.65 1.93 -25.41
N ILE A 329 12.29 2.49 -26.57
CA ILE A 329 13.25 2.90 -27.62
C ILE A 329 14.07 4.11 -27.18
N LEU A 330 13.46 5.03 -26.42
CA LEU A 330 14.12 6.22 -25.92
C LEU A 330 15.08 5.93 -24.75
N LEU A 331 15.09 4.70 -24.24
CA LEU A 331 16.04 4.27 -23.21
C LEU A 331 17.37 3.87 -23.83
N PRO A 332 18.48 3.99 -23.07
CA PRO A 332 19.78 3.54 -23.55
C PRO A 332 19.77 2.05 -23.97
N SER A 333 20.66 1.67 -24.89
CA SER A 333 20.62 0.38 -25.61
C SER A 333 20.61 -0.86 -24.70
N ASN A 334 21.19 -0.76 -23.50
CA ASN A 334 21.22 -1.79 -22.45
C ASN A 334 19.83 -2.23 -21.93
N TYR A 335 18.76 -1.46 -22.16
CA TYR A 335 17.40 -1.83 -21.72
C TYR A 335 16.67 -2.76 -22.72
N THR A 336 17.05 -2.73 -24.01
CA THR A 336 16.37 -3.53 -25.06
C THR A 336 16.76 -5.01 -25.02
N GLU A 337 17.99 -5.33 -24.62
CA GLU A 337 18.48 -6.71 -24.47
C GLU A 337 17.66 -7.53 -23.45
N ARG A 338 17.06 -6.87 -22.46
CA ARG A 338 16.25 -7.58 -21.46
C ARG A 338 14.86 -7.97 -21.96
N LEU A 339 14.28 -7.23 -22.89
CA LEU A 339 13.06 -7.67 -23.60
C LEU A 339 13.34 -8.97 -24.39
N PHE A 340 14.55 -9.12 -24.92
CA PHE A 340 15.00 -10.38 -25.53
C PHE A 340 15.26 -11.47 -24.47
N SER A 341 15.79 -11.14 -23.28
CA SER A 341 15.93 -12.11 -22.18
C SER A 341 14.59 -12.64 -21.64
N LEU A 342 13.50 -11.89 -21.76
CA LEU A 342 12.16 -12.41 -21.44
C LEU A 342 11.76 -13.56 -22.36
N ARG A 343 12.29 -13.64 -23.60
CA ARG A 343 12.10 -14.81 -24.47
C ARG A 343 12.68 -16.08 -23.86
N ALA A 344 13.77 -15.99 -23.08
CA ALA A 344 14.36 -17.14 -22.38
C ALA A 344 13.42 -17.71 -21.30
N VAL A 345 12.50 -16.90 -20.75
CA VAL A 345 11.45 -17.37 -19.83
C VAL A 345 10.39 -18.21 -20.56
N PHE A 346 10.14 -17.90 -21.84
CA PHE A 346 9.15 -18.60 -22.68
C PHE A 346 9.75 -19.72 -23.53
N GLN A 347 11.08 -19.80 -23.65
CA GLN A 347 11.81 -20.86 -24.34
C GLN A 347 12.44 -21.80 -23.30
N THR A 348 11.61 -22.71 -22.78
CA THR A 348 11.90 -23.58 -21.63
C THR A 348 12.85 -24.75 -21.88
N ASN A 349 13.67 -24.74 -22.94
CA ASN A 349 14.43 -25.94 -23.34
C ASN A 349 15.96 -25.81 -23.28
N ASP A 350 16.52 -24.61 -23.05
CA ASP A 350 17.96 -24.46 -22.89
C ASP A 350 18.33 -24.39 -21.41
N GLU A 351 18.58 -25.57 -20.83
CA GLU A 351 19.08 -25.73 -19.46
C GLU A 351 20.36 -24.88 -19.24
N TYR A 352 21.20 -24.73 -20.28
CA TYR A 352 22.42 -23.92 -20.26
C TYR A 352 22.18 -22.40 -20.17
N ALA A 353 21.07 -21.86 -20.71
CA ALA A 353 20.76 -20.43 -20.60
C ALA A 353 20.27 -20.04 -19.19
N LEU A 354 19.68 -21.00 -18.45
CA LEU A 354 19.21 -20.82 -17.09
C LEU A 354 20.35 -20.77 -16.05
N TYR A 355 21.51 -21.39 -16.34
CA TYR A 355 22.68 -21.40 -15.45
C TYR A 355 23.49 -20.10 -15.47
N GLN A 356 23.32 -19.22 -16.46
CA GLN A 356 24.09 -17.97 -16.55
C GLN A 356 23.50 -16.82 -15.70
N ASP A 357 22.23 -16.86 -15.30
CA ASP A 357 21.62 -15.86 -14.42
C ASP A 357 21.67 -16.34 -12.96
N SER A 358 22.77 -16.04 -12.27
CA SER A 358 23.00 -16.41 -10.86
C SER A 358 21.86 -15.98 -9.94
N SER A 359 21.11 -14.93 -10.31
CA SER A 359 19.94 -14.46 -9.57
C SER A 359 18.72 -15.38 -9.71
N PHE A 360 18.54 -16.03 -10.88
CA PHE A 360 17.42 -16.94 -11.12
C PHE A 360 17.62 -18.27 -10.38
N VAL A 361 18.81 -18.86 -10.49
CA VAL A 361 19.17 -20.10 -9.78
C VAL A 361 19.01 -19.91 -8.26
N SER A 362 19.51 -18.79 -7.73
CA SER A 362 19.38 -18.45 -6.32
C SER A 362 17.93 -18.35 -5.85
N ARG A 363 17.04 -17.74 -6.65
CA ARG A 363 15.61 -17.64 -6.32
C ARG A 363 14.91 -18.98 -6.38
N ASN A 364 15.21 -19.78 -7.41
CA ASN A 364 14.66 -21.14 -7.53
C ASN A 364 15.03 -22.02 -6.33
N ASN A 365 16.28 -21.94 -5.88
CA ASN A 365 16.74 -22.67 -4.69
C ASN A 365 16.02 -22.20 -3.42
N GLN A 366 15.79 -20.90 -3.28
CA GLN A 366 14.99 -20.34 -2.19
C GLN A 366 13.54 -20.85 -2.24
N MET A 367 12.89 -20.82 -3.39
CA MET A 367 11.52 -21.36 -3.53
C MET A 367 11.45 -22.86 -3.19
N LYS A 368 12.42 -23.67 -3.65
CA LYS A 368 12.49 -25.10 -3.33
C LYS A 368 12.66 -25.36 -1.84
N ALA A 369 13.56 -24.63 -1.17
CA ALA A 369 13.73 -24.72 0.27
C ALA A 369 12.45 -24.36 1.03
N GLY A 370 11.74 -23.31 0.61
CA GLY A 370 10.45 -22.93 1.20
C GLY A 370 9.36 -23.97 1.01
N MET A 371 9.29 -24.60 -0.17
CA MET A 371 8.36 -25.70 -0.38
C MET A 371 8.68 -26.92 0.48
N ALA A 372 9.96 -27.22 0.73
CA ALA A 372 10.33 -28.29 1.66
C ALA A 372 9.94 -27.95 3.12
N MET A 373 10.14 -26.70 3.56
CA MET A 373 9.64 -26.25 4.87
C MET A 373 8.12 -26.43 5.00
N PHE A 374 7.37 -26.14 3.94
CA PHE A 374 5.93 -26.37 3.91
C PHE A 374 5.57 -27.86 4.04
N TRP A 375 6.27 -28.75 3.33
CA TRP A 375 6.00 -30.19 3.42
C TRP A 375 6.32 -30.77 4.79
N ASP A 376 7.35 -30.27 5.46
CA ASP A 376 7.70 -30.68 6.82
C ASP A 376 6.74 -30.09 7.87
N HIS A 377 6.19 -28.90 7.62
CA HIS A 377 5.30 -28.18 8.54
C HIS A 377 4.00 -27.68 7.86
N PRO A 378 3.10 -28.57 7.42
CA PRO A 378 2.02 -28.22 6.49
C PRO A 378 0.91 -27.35 7.08
N PHE A 379 0.73 -27.33 8.40
CA PHE A 379 -0.40 -26.63 9.03
C PHE A 379 -0.10 -25.17 9.36
N LEU A 380 0.92 -24.92 10.18
CA LEU A 380 1.31 -23.59 10.67
C LEU A 380 2.66 -23.09 10.15
N GLY A 381 3.32 -23.86 9.28
CA GLY A 381 4.65 -23.57 8.76
C GLY A 381 5.74 -23.64 9.85
N VAL A 382 6.93 -23.14 9.51
CA VAL A 382 8.08 -23.03 10.43
C VAL A 382 7.98 -21.83 11.38
N GLY A 383 6.86 -21.11 11.34
CA GLY A 383 6.59 -19.90 12.10
C GLY A 383 6.86 -18.63 11.31
N PHE A 384 5.87 -17.74 11.27
CA PHE A 384 5.95 -16.46 10.54
C PHE A 384 7.21 -15.65 10.91
N GLY A 385 7.97 -15.24 9.89
CA GLY A 385 9.26 -14.55 9.99
C GLY A 385 10.50 -15.43 10.16
N ASN A 386 10.37 -16.77 10.20
CA ASN A 386 11.50 -17.69 10.44
C ASN A 386 12.05 -18.38 9.20
N TYR A 387 11.55 -18.12 8.00
CA TYR A 387 12.06 -18.74 6.77
C TYR A 387 13.59 -18.62 6.66
N SER A 388 14.13 -17.42 6.91
CA SER A 388 15.56 -17.16 6.79
C SER A 388 16.40 -17.96 7.79
N ASN A 389 15.84 -18.28 8.97
CA ASN A 389 16.51 -19.06 10.01
C ASN A 389 16.61 -20.53 9.59
N HIS A 390 15.62 -21.03 8.85
CA HIS A 390 15.58 -22.41 8.39
C HIS A 390 16.21 -22.62 7.00
N TYR A 391 16.36 -21.57 6.19
CA TYR A 391 16.81 -21.68 4.79
C TYR A 391 18.06 -22.54 4.61
N TRP A 392 19.12 -22.28 5.38
CA TRP A 392 20.40 -22.98 5.20
C TRP A 392 20.33 -24.46 5.56
N LYS A 393 19.46 -24.86 6.49
CA LYS A 393 19.23 -26.26 6.82
C LYS A 393 18.63 -26.98 5.60
N TYR A 394 17.46 -26.54 5.17
CA TYR A 394 16.72 -27.14 4.05
C TYR A 394 17.49 -27.08 2.73
N ALA A 395 18.15 -25.95 2.44
CA ALA A 395 18.97 -25.82 1.24
C ALA A 395 20.14 -26.82 1.22
N SER A 396 20.71 -27.17 2.38
CA SER A 396 21.80 -28.16 2.45
C SER A 396 21.27 -29.58 2.33
N GLU A 397 20.17 -29.90 3.01
CA GLU A 397 19.52 -31.22 2.96
C GLU A 397 19.07 -31.58 1.54
N LEU A 398 18.61 -30.59 0.77
CA LEU A 398 18.20 -30.75 -0.62
C LEU A 398 19.37 -30.67 -1.62
N GLY A 399 20.61 -30.47 -1.17
CA GLY A 399 21.77 -30.31 -2.06
C GLY A 399 21.71 -29.09 -2.97
N LEU A 400 20.95 -28.05 -2.60
CA LEU A 400 20.76 -26.82 -3.40
C LEU A 400 21.93 -25.85 -3.28
N VAL A 401 22.75 -25.99 -2.24
CA VAL A 401 23.93 -25.15 -1.98
C VAL A 401 25.12 -26.04 -1.59
N ASN A 402 26.30 -25.72 -2.11
CA ASN A 402 27.54 -26.37 -1.66
C ASN A 402 28.13 -25.65 -0.44
N SER A 403 29.04 -26.32 0.27
CA SER A 403 29.69 -25.79 1.48
C SER A 403 30.42 -24.47 1.23
N THR A 404 31.05 -24.32 0.06
CA THR A 404 31.74 -23.10 -0.36
C THR A 404 30.80 -21.90 -0.53
N TYR A 405 29.63 -22.11 -1.15
CA TYR A 405 28.59 -21.09 -1.32
C TYR A 405 27.94 -20.72 0.02
N ARG A 406 27.70 -21.70 0.89
CA ARG A 406 27.19 -21.45 2.25
C ARG A 406 28.17 -20.62 3.08
N ALA A 407 29.47 -20.87 2.96
CA ALA A 407 30.51 -20.11 3.65
C ALA A 407 30.62 -18.66 3.13
N SER A 408 30.41 -18.42 1.83
CA SER A 408 30.54 -17.10 1.20
C SER A 408 29.24 -16.28 1.16
N ALA A 409 28.06 -16.92 1.24
CA ALA A 409 26.77 -16.26 1.08
C ALA A 409 26.00 -16.07 2.39
N GLN A 410 26.72 -15.86 3.52
CA GLN A 410 26.11 -15.62 4.84
C GLN A 410 25.27 -14.34 4.82
N GLY A 411 23.96 -14.50 5.00
CA GLY A 411 23.01 -13.39 5.03
C GLY A 411 21.58 -13.91 5.10
N ARG A 412 20.64 -13.02 5.42
CA ARG A 412 19.21 -13.36 5.42
C ARG A 412 18.76 -13.71 4.00
N LYS A 413 17.98 -14.78 3.87
CA LYS A 413 17.45 -15.27 2.58
C LYS A 413 15.94 -15.29 2.66
N ASN A 414 15.29 -14.99 1.54
CA ASN A 414 13.84 -14.85 1.48
C ASN A 414 13.29 -15.72 0.34
N PRO A 415 12.08 -16.30 0.45
CA PRO A 415 11.57 -17.27 -0.52
C PRO A 415 11.34 -16.69 -1.93
N HIS A 416 11.44 -15.36 -2.10
CA HIS A 416 11.25 -14.64 -3.37
C HIS A 416 9.93 -14.98 -4.09
N SER A 417 8.93 -15.37 -3.31
CA SER A 417 7.55 -15.58 -3.74
C SER A 417 6.65 -15.48 -2.51
N LEU A 418 5.67 -14.57 -2.55
CA LEU A 418 4.73 -14.30 -1.47
C LEU A 418 3.99 -15.57 -1.06
N TYR A 419 3.62 -16.40 -2.05
CA TYR A 419 2.87 -17.62 -1.80
C TYR A 419 3.74 -18.69 -1.13
N VAL A 420 5.00 -18.82 -1.55
CA VAL A 420 5.95 -19.73 -0.89
C VAL A 420 6.29 -19.24 0.51
N GLU A 421 6.40 -17.93 0.72
CA GLU A 421 6.54 -17.33 2.05
C GLU A 421 5.38 -17.72 2.97
N ILE A 422 4.13 -17.47 2.54
CA ILE A 422 2.95 -17.83 3.32
C ILE A 422 2.93 -19.34 3.61
N LEU A 423 3.19 -20.19 2.62
CA LEU A 423 3.16 -21.65 2.81
C LEU A 423 4.27 -22.13 3.73
N SER A 424 5.51 -21.68 3.52
CA SER A 424 6.67 -22.11 4.30
C SER A 424 6.58 -21.65 5.75
N GLU A 425 6.15 -20.41 5.98
CA GLU A 425 6.15 -19.82 7.32
C GLU A 425 4.84 -20.00 8.07
N MET A 426 3.69 -20.06 7.38
CA MET A 426 2.36 -20.12 8.00
C MET A 426 1.52 -21.35 7.58
N GLY A 427 2.03 -22.20 6.70
CA GLY A 427 1.36 -23.42 6.24
C GLY A 427 0.04 -23.18 5.48
N LEU A 428 -0.77 -24.24 5.39
CA LEU A 428 -2.10 -24.20 4.79
C LEU A 428 -3.03 -23.24 5.55
N ALA A 429 -2.90 -23.13 6.88
CA ALA A 429 -3.73 -22.21 7.65
C ALA A 429 -3.52 -20.77 7.19
N GLY A 430 -2.27 -20.35 7.00
CA GLY A 430 -1.93 -19.02 6.50
C GLY A 430 -2.40 -18.81 5.07
N PHE A 431 -2.15 -19.78 4.19
CA PHE A 431 -2.53 -19.67 2.78
C PHE A 431 -4.05 -19.55 2.60
N LEU A 432 -4.83 -20.40 3.28
CA LEU A 432 -6.28 -20.41 3.17
C LEU A 432 -6.91 -19.14 3.74
N THR A 433 -6.42 -18.65 4.88
CA THR A 433 -6.94 -17.42 5.50
C THR A 433 -6.54 -16.17 4.70
N PHE A 434 -5.32 -16.13 4.13
CA PHE A 434 -4.89 -15.10 3.18
C PHE A 434 -5.79 -15.08 1.93
N ALA A 435 -5.99 -16.24 1.29
CA ALA A 435 -6.82 -16.35 0.10
C ALA A 435 -8.28 -15.97 0.40
N PHE A 436 -8.81 -16.40 1.55
CA PHE A 436 -10.18 -16.07 1.96
C PHE A 436 -10.36 -14.57 2.26
N PHE A 437 -9.34 -13.91 2.84
CA PHE A 437 -9.34 -12.47 3.04
C PHE A 437 -9.39 -11.71 1.70
N PHE A 438 -8.47 -12.00 0.77
CA PHE A 438 -8.47 -11.33 -0.54
C PHE A 438 -9.72 -11.64 -1.35
N PHE A 439 -10.21 -12.88 -1.31
CA PHE A 439 -11.49 -13.25 -1.93
C PHE A 439 -12.65 -12.43 -1.35
N SER A 440 -12.74 -12.30 -0.03
CA SER A 440 -13.80 -11.52 0.64
C SER A 440 -13.72 -10.02 0.31
N LEU A 441 -12.51 -9.48 0.22
CA LEU A 441 -12.26 -8.09 -0.17
C LEU A 441 -12.67 -7.84 -1.63
N PHE A 442 -12.20 -8.67 -2.58
CA PHE A 442 -12.55 -8.56 -4.00
C PHE A 442 -14.03 -8.79 -4.24
N ALA A 443 -14.64 -9.78 -3.59
CA ALA A 443 -16.08 -10.01 -3.68
C ALA A 443 -16.87 -8.80 -3.17
N SER A 444 -16.40 -8.12 -2.12
CA SER A 444 -17.05 -6.92 -1.59
C SER A 444 -16.93 -5.72 -2.53
N LEU A 445 -15.75 -5.50 -3.12
CA LEU A 445 -15.53 -4.46 -4.13
C LEU A 445 -16.38 -4.71 -5.38
N TRP A 446 -16.36 -5.95 -5.89
CA TRP A 446 -17.08 -6.33 -7.10
C TRP A 446 -18.60 -6.26 -6.94
N ARG A 447 -19.14 -6.71 -5.79
CA ARG A 447 -20.57 -6.55 -5.48
C ARG A 447 -20.96 -5.08 -5.38
N SER A 448 -20.09 -4.24 -4.82
CA SER A 448 -20.32 -2.80 -4.78
C SER A 448 -20.44 -2.26 -6.20
N TYR A 449 -19.46 -2.54 -7.06
CA TYR A 449 -19.49 -2.14 -8.47
C TYR A 449 -20.78 -2.59 -9.18
N LYS A 450 -21.17 -3.87 -9.05
CA LYS A 450 -22.38 -4.41 -9.69
C LYS A 450 -23.67 -3.74 -9.23
N LYS A 451 -23.81 -3.43 -7.94
CA LYS A 451 -25.00 -2.74 -7.42
C LYS A 451 -25.14 -1.33 -7.98
N TYR A 452 -24.04 -0.59 -8.11
CA TYR A 452 -24.11 0.74 -8.71
C TYR A 452 -24.49 0.70 -10.19
N ASP A 453 -24.02 -0.32 -10.92
CA ASP A 453 -24.39 -0.55 -12.32
C ASP A 453 -25.89 -0.89 -12.45
N GLU A 454 -26.41 -1.74 -11.56
CA GLU A 454 -27.83 -2.11 -11.47
C GLU A 454 -28.74 -0.89 -11.20
N TYR A 455 -28.34 0.02 -10.31
CA TYR A 455 -29.07 1.26 -10.07
C TYR A 455 -28.81 2.35 -11.13
N HIS A 456 -28.06 2.05 -12.20
CA HIS A 456 -27.65 2.99 -13.25
C HIS A 456 -26.94 4.26 -12.73
N ILE A 457 -26.22 4.13 -11.62
CA ILE A 457 -25.52 5.23 -10.95
C ILE A 457 -24.11 5.35 -11.55
N HIS A 458 -24.01 6.06 -12.66
CA HIS A 458 -22.74 6.36 -13.30
C HIS A 458 -22.03 7.52 -12.59
N THR A 459 -21.16 7.18 -11.64
CA THR A 459 -20.33 8.15 -10.93
C THR A 459 -18.86 7.83 -11.11
N SER A 460 -18.00 8.85 -11.06
CA SER A 460 -16.54 8.65 -10.98
C SER A 460 -16.10 7.89 -9.72
N TRP A 461 -17.01 7.66 -8.77
CA TRP A 461 -16.74 6.94 -7.54
C TRP A 461 -16.64 5.42 -7.77
N THR A 462 -17.50 4.85 -8.62
CA THR A 462 -17.54 3.40 -8.86
C THR A 462 -16.29 2.92 -9.58
N SER A 463 -15.70 3.76 -10.43
CA SER A 463 -14.48 3.44 -11.16
C SER A 463 -13.27 3.27 -10.24
N TRP A 464 -13.23 3.94 -9.08
CA TRP A 464 -12.19 3.73 -8.07
C TRP A 464 -12.21 2.33 -7.45
N THR A 465 -13.39 1.72 -7.31
CA THR A 465 -13.48 0.34 -6.78
C THR A 465 -12.82 -0.66 -7.71
N VAL A 466 -13.01 -0.47 -9.02
CA VAL A 466 -12.38 -1.30 -10.06
C VAL A 466 -10.88 -1.01 -10.15
N ALA A 467 -10.48 0.26 -10.04
CA ALA A 467 -9.08 0.65 -9.99
C ALA A 467 -8.32 -0.03 -8.84
N LEU A 468 -8.94 -0.13 -7.66
CA LEU A 468 -8.40 -0.85 -6.50
C LEU A 468 -8.30 -2.37 -6.75
N ILE A 469 -9.30 -2.98 -7.42
CA ILE A 469 -9.22 -4.39 -7.80
C ILE A 469 -7.98 -4.61 -8.67
N PHE A 470 -7.79 -3.81 -9.72
CA PHE A 470 -6.62 -3.94 -10.59
C PHE A 470 -5.30 -3.65 -9.87
N SER A 471 -5.26 -2.62 -9.00
CA SER A 471 -4.09 -2.27 -8.20
C SER A 471 -3.64 -3.42 -7.27
N LEU A 472 -4.58 -3.99 -6.51
CA LEU A 472 -4.32 -5.14 -5.64
C LEU A 472 -3.98 -6.39 -6.43
N THR A 473 -4.61 -6.62 -7.58
CA THR A 473 -4.30 -7.76 -8.46
C THR A 473 -2.89 -7.65 -9.03
N THR A 474 -2.44 -6.44 -9.44
CA THR A 474 -1.05 -6.20 -9.84
C THR A 474 -0.07 -6.57 -8.73
N PHE A 475 -0.38 -6.21 -7.49
CA PHE A 475 0.44 -6.58 -6.34
C PHE A 475 0.51 -8.11 -6.15
N LEU A 476 -0.62 -8.81 -6.20
CA LEU A 476 -0.68 -10.27 -6.04
C LEU A 476 0.06 -11.02 -7.16
N ILE A 477 -0.06 -10.57 -8.42
CA ILE A 477 0.65 -11.17 -9.56
C ILE A 477 2.16 -10.95 -9.41
N SER A 478 2.59 -9.72 -9.12
CA SER A 478 4.02 -9.44 -8.91
C SER A 478 4.58 -10.16 -7.67
N GLY A 479 3.74 -10.42 -6.66
CA GLY A 479 4.05 -11.26 -5.50
C GLY A 479 4.38 -12.72 -5.83
N MET A 480 4.10 -13.21 -7.05
CA MET A 480 4.61 -14.51 -7.48
C MET A 480 6.15 -14.56 -7.53
N PHE A 481 6.78 -13.39 -7.75
CA PHE A 481 8.23 -13.23 -7.94
C PHE A 481 8.91 -12.48 -6.79
N LEU A 482 8.15 -12.13 -5.74
CA LEU A 482 8.58 -11.30 -4.62
C LEU A 482 7.99 -11.84 -3.32
N HIS A 483 8.80 -11.90 -2.26
CA HIS A 483 8.32 -12.07 -0.88
C HIS A 483 7.79 -10.73 -0.37
N GLY A 484 6.96 -10.66 0.68
CA GLY A 484 6.46 -9.35 1.13
C GLY A 484 5.25 -9.23 2.05
N LEU A 485 4.89 -10.22 2.90
CA LEU A 485 3.78 -10.03 3.84
C LEU A 485 3.96 -8.82 4.78
N LEU A 486 5.21 -8.51 5.10
CA LEU A 486 5.63 -7.37 5.93
C LEU A 486 5.68 -6.03 5.17
N PHE A 487 5.21 -5.96 3.93
CA PHE A 487 5.24 -4.70 3.19
C PHE A 487 4.09 -3.79 3.59
N ARG A 488 4.39 -2.74 4.37
CA ARG A 488 3.46 -1.63 4.69
C ARG A 488 2.68 -1.06 3.50
N TYR A 489 3.23 -1.12 2.28
CA TYR A 489 2.59 -0.60 1.06
C TYR A 489 1.25 -1.28 0.73
N ILE A 490 1.17 -2.61 0.85
CA ILE A 490 -0.06 -3.34 0.52
C ILE A 490 -1.16 -3.04 1.54
N TRP A 491 -0.78 -2.84 2.81
CA TRP A 491 -1.72 -2.50 3.88
C TRP A 491 -2.38 -1.14 3.67
N VAL A 492 -1.68 -0.18 3.05
CA VAL A 492 -2.30 1.09 2.62
C VAL A 492 -3.36 0.87 1.54
N LEU A 493 -3.05 0.08 0.50
CA LEU A 493 -4.01 -0.23 -0.56
C LEU A 493 -5.23 -1.03 -0.05
N ILE A 494 -5.00 -1.95 0.89
CA ILE A 494 -6.06 -2.67 1.61
C ILE A 494 -6.92 -1.67 2.41
N GLY A 495 -6.31 -0.73 3.14
CA GLY A 495 -7.02 0.32 3.87
C GLY A 495 -7.92 1.16 2.96
N PHE A 496 -7.40 1.58 1.79
CA PHE A 496 -8.20 2.25 0.75
C PHE A 496 -9.37 1.39 0.27
N ALA A 497 -9.14 0.10 0.01
CA ALA A 497 -10.17 -0.81 -0.48
C ALA A 497 -11.27 -1.07 0.56
N MET A 498 -10.89 -1.32 1.82
CA MET A 498 -11.83 -1.53 2.92
C MET A 498 -12.67 -0.27 3.18
N SER A 499 -12.04 0.91 3.16
CA SER A 499 -12.77 2.18 3.33
C SER A 499 -13.74 2.41 2.17
N ALA A 500 -13.33 2.16 0.93
CA ALA A 500 -14.21 2.27 -0.23
C ALA A 500 -15.42 1.31 -0.12
N VAL A 501 -15.21 0.07 0.35
CA VAL A 501 -16.31 -0.88 0.61
C VAL A 501 -17.27 -0.36 1.68
N ALA A 502 -16.76 0.19 2.79
CA ALA A 502 -17.60 0.72 3.86
C ALA A 502 -18.43 1.93 3.39
N ILE A 503 -17.81 2.90 2.71
CA ILE A 503 -18.48 4.06 2.13
C ILE A 503 -19.57 3.60 1.14
N ASN A 504 -19.29 2.60 0.29
CA ASN A 504 -20.28 2.04 -0.64
C ASN A 504 -21.48 1.42 0.08
N ARG A 505 -21.27 0.71 1.19
CA ARG A 505 -22.37 0.13 1.97
C ARG A 505 -23.29 1.22 2.52
N GLU A 506 -22.72 2.30 3.06
CA GLU A 506 -23.48 3.43 3.58
C GLU A 506 -24.29 4.13 2.47
N ILE A 507 -23.65 4.42 1.33
CA ILE A 507 -24.32 5.08 0.20
C ILE A 507 -25.47 4.21 -0.33
N LEU A 508 -25.23 2.91 -0.54
CA LEU A 508 -26.26 2.00 -1.06
C LEU A 508 -27.43 1.82 -0.09
N GLN A 509 -27.18 1.81 1.22
CA GLN A 509 -28.24 1.77 2.23
C GLN A 509 -29.09 3.04 2.22
N ALA A 510 -28.45 4.21 2.19
CA ALA A 510 -29.16 5.48 2.11
C ALA A 510 -30.04 5.57 0.86
N MET A 511 -29.56 5.06 -0.28
CA MET A 511 -30.33 4.98 -1.52
C MET A 511 -31.52 4.03 -1.41
N TYR A 512 -31.32 2.83 -0.84
CA TYR A 512 -32.40 1.87 -0.65
C TYR A 512 -33.52 2.43 0.23
N GLN A 513 -33.16 3.09 1.34
CA GLN A 513 -34.12 3.75 2.24
C GLN A 513 -34.88 4.87 1.53
N LYS A 514 -34.19 5.71 0.75
CA LYS A 514 -34.82 6.78 -0.01
C LYS A 514 -35.85 6.25 -1.02
N ASN A 515 -35.51 5.17 -1.74
CA ASN A 515 -36.43 4.55 -2.68
C ASN A 515 -37.66 3.97 -1.96
N GLN A 516 -37.49 3.27 -0.83
CA GLN A 516 -38.62 2.74 -0.05
C GLN A 516 -39.61 3.83 0.39
N ILE A 517 -39.11 4.99 0.80
CA ILE A 517 -39.95 6.13 1.22
C ILE A 517 -40.73 6.71 0.04
N GLN A 518 -40.14 6.77 -1.16
CA GLN A 518 -40.82 7.25 -2.38
C GLN A 518 -41.91 6.32 -2.91
N TRP A 519 -41.95 5.04 -2.50
CA TRP A 519 -43.01 4.10 -2.86
C TRP A 519 -44.15 4.03 -1.83
N GLN A 520 -43.96 4.60 -0.63
CA GLN A 520 -44.95 4.59 0.46
C GLN A 520 -45.69 5.93 0.64
N GLY A 521 -45.26 7.00 -0.04
CA GLY A 521 -45.96 8.29 -0.11
C GLY A 521 -46.43 8.55 -1.53
#